data_AF-B9FTN7-F1
#
_entry.id   AF-B9FTN7-F1
#
_cell.length_a   1.000
_cell.length_b   1.000
_cell.length_c   1.000
_cell.angle_alpha   90.00
_cell.angle_beta   90.00
_cell.angle_gamma   90.00
#
_symmetry.space_group_name_H-M   'P 1'
#
loop_
_entity.id
_entity.type
_entity.pdbx_description
1 polymer ?
#
loop_
_entity_poly.entity_id
_entity_poly.type
_entity_poly.pdbx_seq_one_letter_code
_entity_poly.pdbx_strand_id
1 'polypeptide(L)'
;MGFVRALFLLAMVCVAAHAKDYPKEEGAKAEGPAAASGGGGGSTHDVVKLGGKGDGKTDSTKAVNEAWTAACAGTGKQTIVVPRATS
;
A
#
# COMPACT_ATOMS: atom_id res chain seq x y z
N MET A 1 26.75 8.11 14.41
CA MET A 1 25.53 8.95 14.27
C MET A 1 25.64 10.11 13.28
N GLY A 2 26.82 10.71 13.02
CA GLY A 2 26.93 11.85 12.09
C GLY A 2 26.69 11.50 10.61
N PHE A 3 27.17 10.34 10.17
CA PHE A 3 27.08 9.90 8.77
C PHE A 3 25.63 9.61 8.33
N VAL A 4 24.82 9.02 9.22
CA VAL A 4 23.38 8.77 8.96
C VAL A 4 22.61 10.08 8.82
N ARG A 5 22.94 11.09 9.64
CA ARG A 5 22.31 12.42 9.56
C ARG A 5 22.74 13.17 8.29
N ALA A 6 24.00 13.02 7.87
CA ALA A 6 24.50 13.60 6.62
C ALA A 6 23.85 12.96 5.39
N LEU A 7 23.68 11.63 5.37
CA LEU A 7 22.97 10.93 4.30
C LEU A 7 21.50 11.35 4.21
N PHE A 8 20.83 11.50 5.36
CA PHE A 8 19.43 11.93 5.39
C PHE A 8 19.25 13.36 4.86
N LEU A 9 20.15 14.28 5.21
CA LEU A 9 20.13 15.65 4.71
C LEU A 9 20.44 15.71 3.21
N LEU A 10 21.40 14.90 2.73
CA LEU A 10 21.73 14.81 1.30
C LEU A 10 20.52 14.32 0.49
N ALA A 11 19.84 13.26 0.95
CA ALA A 11 18.65 12.74 0.28
C ALA A 11 17.50 13.77 0.21
N MET A 12 17.27 14.53 1.29
CA MET A 12 16.26 15.60 1.34
C MET A 12 16.54 16.72 0.34
N VAL A 13 17.81 17.13 0.21
CA VAL A 13 18.23 18.15 -0.78
C VAL A 13 18.07 17.65 -2.21
N CYS A 14 18.42 16.38 -2.49
CA CYS A 14 18.24 15.77 -3.80
C CYS A 14 16.75 15.72 -4.20
N VAL A 15 15.87 15.32 -3.29
CA VAL A 15 14.41 15.28 -3.55
C VAL A 15 13.86 16.67 -3.86
N ALA A 16 14.30 17.71 -3.14
CA ALA A 16 13.87 19.08 -3.39
C ALA A 16 14.36 19.63 -4.75
N ALA A 17 15.56 19.23 -5.19
CA ALA A 17 16.14 19.67 -6.45
C ALA A 17 15.48 19.02 -7.69
N HIS A 18 14.96 17.80 -7.56
CA HIS A 18 14.38 17.02 -8.67
C HIS A 18 12.84 17.12 -8.81
N ALA A 19 12.18 18.01 -8.07
CA ALA A 19 10.73 18.15 -8.05
C ALA A 19 10.06 18.58 -9.39
N LYS A 20 10.83 18.84 -10.45
CA LYS A 20 10.31 19.28 -11.76
C LYS A 20 10.19 18.16 -12.82
N ASP A 21 10.76 16.98 -12.57
CA ASP A 21 10.80 15.87 -13.54
C ASP A 21 10.27 14.53 -12.98
N TYR A 22 9.37 14.57 -12.00
CA TYR A 22 8.56 13.39 -11.67
C TYR A 22 7.42 13.28 -12.70
N PRO A 23 7.33 12.20 -13.50
CA PRO A 23 6.10 11.93 -14.24
C PRO A 23 4.96 11.87 -13.23
N LYS A 24 3.92 12.68 -13.49
CA LYS A 24 2.69 12.73 -12.70
C LYS A 24 1.95 11.40 -12.90
N GLU A 25 2.33 10.40 -12.12
CA GLU A 25 1.50 9.23 -11.90
C GLU A 25 0.29 9.70 -11.08
N GLU A 26 -0.87 9.72 -11.72
CA GLU A 26 -2.14 10.01 -11.09
C GLU A 26 -2.41 8.98 -10.00
N GLY A 27 -2.38 9.41 -8.74
CA GLY A 27 -2.80 8.59 -7.60
C GLY A 27 -1.92 8.62 -6.35
N ALA A 28 -0.88 9.44 -6.25
CA ALA A 28 -0.13 9.59 -5.01
C ALA A 28 -0.82 10.59 -4.06
N LYS A 29 -1.76 10.12 -3.22
CA LYS A 29 -2.08 10.82 -1.97
C LYS A 29 -1.22 10.22 -0.86
N ALA A 30 -0.17 10.94 -0.53
CA ALA A 30 0.53 10.79 0.73
C ALA A 30 -0.44 11.14 1.86
N GLU A 31 -0.61 10.26 2.84
CA GLU A 31 -1.26 10.62 4.10
C GLU A 31 -0.32 10.28 5.25
N GLY A 32 0.19 11.34 5.89
CA GLY A 32 0.84 11.25 7.18
C GLY A 32 -0.13 10.75 8.27
N PRO A 33 0.36 10.49 9.49
CA PRO A 33 -0.39 9.81 10.52
C PRO A 33 -1.61 10.62 10.98
N ALA A 34 -2.79 10.26 10.45
CA ALA A 34 -4.08 10.71 10.96
C ALA A 34 -4.49 9.79 12.11
N ALA A 35 -4.29 10.26 13.34
CA ALA A 35 -4.98 9.72 14.49
C ALA A 35 -6.48 10.05 14.36
N ALA A 36 -7.33 9.02 14.30
CA ALA A 36 -8.75 9.15 14.60
C ALA A 36 -9.29 7.90 15.28
N SER A 37 -10.03 8.17 16.34
CA SER A 37 -10.61 7.29 17.35
C SER A 37 -11.87 6.57 16.85
N GLY A 38 -12.05 5.32 17.30
CA GLY A 38 -13.36 4.76 17.63
C GLY A 38 -14.07 3.90 16.58
N GLY A 39 -14.18 2.59 16.87
CA GLY A 39 -15.21 1.71 16.30
C GLY A 39 -14.65 0.43 15.70
N GLY A 40 -14.87 -0.71 16.35
CA GLY A 40 -14.46 -2.04 15.91
C GLY A 40 -15.25 -2.56 14.70
N GLY A 41 -15.14 -1.87 13.56
CA GLY A 41 -15.71 -2.28 12.27
C GLY A 41 -14.59 -2.72 11.32
N GLY A 42 -14.04 -3.91 11.56
CA GLY A 42 -13.12 -4.53 10.60
C GLY A 42 -13.83 -4.86 9.28
N SER A 43 -13.14 -4.73 8.14
CA SER A 43 -13.64 -5.12 6.83
C SER A 43 -12.86 -6.31 6.25
N THR A 44 -13.49 -7.03 5.32
CA THR A 44 -12.91 -8.20 4.64
C THR A 44 -12.69 -7.89 3.17
N HIS A 45 -11.47 -8.11 2.69
CA HIS A 45 -11.07 -7.91 1.30
C HIS A 45 -10.79 -9.26 0.66
N ASP A 46 -11.60 -9.64 -0.32
CA ASP A 46 -11.50 -10.90 -1.03
C ASP A 46 -10.72 -10.71 -2.33
N VAL A 47 -9.55 -11.34 -2.42
CA VAL A 47 -8.66 -11.23 -3.58
C VAL A 47 -9.30 -11.81 -4.84
N VAL A 48 -10.25 -12.76 -4.73
CA VAL A 48 -10.99 -13.30 -5.89
C VAL A 48 -11.89 -12.23 -6.52
N LYS A 49 -12.52 -11.40 -5.68
CA LYS A 49 -13.38 -10.30 -6.17
C LYS A 49 -12.59 -9.22 -6.91
N LEU A 50 -11.28 -9.14 -6.65
CA LEU A 50 -10.34 -8.23 -7.29
C LEU A 50 -9.63 -8.85 -8.51
N GLY A 51 -10.04 -10.06 -8.91
CA GLY A 51 -9.54 -10.74 -10.10
C GLY A 51 -8.40 -11.74 -9.84
N GLY A 52 -7.99 -11.95 -8.59
CA GLY A 52 -7.02 -13.00 -8.25
C GLY A 52 -7.62 -14.40 -8.36
N LYS A 53 -6.76 -15.39 -8.65
CA LYS A 53 -7.14 -16.80 -8.75
C LYS A 53 -6.09 -17.68 -8.07
N GLY A 54 -6.52 -18.82 -7.57
CA GLY A 54 -5.64 -19.84 -6.97
C GLY A 54 -5.16 -20.90 -7.94
N ASP A 55 -5.19 -20.64 -9.25
CA ASP A 55 -4.89 -21.63 -10.30
C ASP A 55 -3.38 -21.85 -10.56
N GLY A 56 -2.52 -21.13 -9.83
CA GLY A 56 -1.06 -21.17 -10.01
C GLY A 56 -0.56 -20.62 -11.35
N LYS A 57 -1.44 -20.04 -12.18
CA LYS A 57 -1.14 -19.52 -13.52
C LYS A 57 -1.42 -18.03 -13.63
N THR A 58 -2.52 -17.60 -13.03
CA THR A 58 -2.96 -16.21 -13.01
C THR A 58 -2.10 -15.40 -12.06
N ASP A 59 -1.45 -14.35 -12.56
CA ASP A 59 -0.77 -13.37 -11.72
C ASP A 59 -1.81 -12.60 -10.88
N SER A 60 -1.73 -12.76 -9.56
CA SER A 60 -2.62 -12.13 -8.59
C SER A 60 -1.99 -10.91 -7.90
N THR A 61 -0.81 -10.45 -8.35
CA THR A 61 -0.05 -9.35 -7.71
C THR A 61 -0.87 -8.07 -7.58
N LYS A 62 -1.60 -7.69 -8.64
CA LYS A 62 -2.47 -6.49 -8.63
C LYS A 62 -3.62 -6.63 -7.63
N ALA A 63 -4.32 -7.76 -7.66
CA ALA A 63 -5.47 -8.03 -6.78
C ALA A 63 -5.06 -8.04 -5.30
N VAL A 64 -3.89 -8.60 -4.99
CA VAL A 64 -3.34 -8.60 -3.62
C VAL A 64 -2.95 -7.19 -3.18
N ASN A 65 -2.30 -6.40 -4.04
CA ASN A 65 -1.96 -5.01 -3.72
C ASN A 65 -3.21 -4.16 -3.45
N GLU A 66 -4.26 -4.32 -4.24
CA GLU A 66 -5.52 -3.60 -4.01
C GLU A 66 -6.18 -3.98 -2.69
N ALA A 67 -6.24 -5.29 -2.37
CA ALA A 67 -6.75 -5.75 -1.08
C ALA A 67 -5.91 -5.20 0.09
N TRP A 68 -4.59 -5.18 -0.07
CA TRP A 68 -3.65 -4.67 0.92
C TRP A 68 -3.82 -3.17 1.16
N THR A 69 -3.86 -2.37 0.10
CA THR A 69 -4.06 -0.92 0.20
C THR A 69 -5.40 -0.60 0.86
N ALA A 70 -6.48 -1.31 0.50
CA ALA A 70 -7.79 -1.12 1.13
C ALA A 70 -7.79 -1.49 2.62
N ALA A 71 -7.10 -2.58 2.99
CA ALA A 71 -6.93 -2.96 4.39
C ALA A 71 -6.12 -1.90 5.17
N CYS A 72 -5.04 -1.36 4.59
CA CYS A 72 -4.25 -0.31 5.25
C CYS A 72 -5.03 1.00 5.44
N ALA A 73 -6.01 1.29 4.58
CA ALA A 73 -6.87 2.47 4.72
C ALA A 73 -8.01 2.28 5.74
N GLY A 74 -8.34 1.04 6.11
CA GLY A 74 -9.42 0.71 7.02
C GLY A 74 -9.04 0.87 8.50
N THR A 75 -10.00 1.29 9.33
CA THR A 75 -9.84 1.32 10.79
C THR A 75 -10.33 0.00 11.42
N GLY A 76 -9.67 -0.49 12.46
CA GLY A 76 -10.01 -1.76 13.11
C GLY A 76 -9.37 -2.99 12.45
N LYS A 77 -9.85 -4.20 12.79
CA LYS A 77 -9.25 -5.46 12.34
C LYS A 77 -9.61 -5.77 10.88
N GLN A 78 -8.70 -5.52 9.95
CA GLN A 78 -8.92 -5.89 8.54
C GLN A 78 -8.53 -7.33 8.27
N THR A 79 -9.25 -8.00 7.38
CA THR A 79 -8.98 -9.38 6.95
C THR A 79 -8.83 -9.43 5.43
N ILE A 80 -7.76 -10.04 4.94
CA ILE A 80 -7.57 -10.32 3.51
C ILE A 80 -7.78 -11.82 3.29
N VAL A 81 -8.69 -12.17 2.39
CA VAL A 81 -9.00 -13.56 2.03
C VAL A 81 -8.29 -13.91 0.73
N VAL A 82 -7.34 -14.84 0.83
CA VAL A 82 -6.58 -15.37 -0.30
C VAL A 82 -7.35 -16.53 -0.94
N PRO A 83 -7.36 -16.65 -2.29
CA PRO A 83 -8.09 -17.73 -2.96
C PRO A 83 -7.52 -19.09 -2.56
N ARG A 84 -8.39 -20.09 -2.46
CA ARG A 84 -7.95 -21.49 -2.35
C ARG A 84 -7.18 -21.88 -3.61
N ALA A 85 -6.10 -22.62 -3.43
CA ALA A 85 -5.39 -23.22 -4.54
C ALA A 85 -6.29 -24.24 -5.25
N THR A 86 -6.35 -24.16 -6.58
CA THR A 86 -7.05 -25.11 -7.45
C THR A 86 -6.05 -25.59 -8.48
N SER A 87 -5.66 -26.87 -8.41
CA SER A 87 -4.70 -27.46 -9.34
C SER A 87 -5.33 -27.83 -10.67
#